data_AF-A0A165RA14-F1
#
_entry.id   AF-A0A165RA14-F1
#
_cell.length_a   1.000
_cell.length_b   1.000
_cell.length_c   1.000
_cell.angle_alpha   90.00
_cell.angle_beta   90.00
_cell.angle_gamma   90.00
#
_symmetry.space_group_name_H-M   'P 1'
#
loop_
_entity.id
_entity.type
_entity.pdbx_description
1 polymer ?
#
loop_
_entity_poly.entity_id
_entity_poly.type
_entity_poly.pdbx_seq_one_letter_code
_entity_poly.pdbx_strand_id
1 'polypeptide(L)' 'MTTIQSEHPMTRNDLIQLQRANLQHVAKLHRIKANQKTHVIIDQLLEKHPQGVVLQGVSLPLCVPLV' A
#
# COMPACT_ATOMS: atom_id res chain seq x y z
N MET A 1 10.88 5.91 27.32
CA MET A 1 9.67 5.20 26.88
C MET A 1 9.73 5.12 25.36
N THR A 2 10.10 3.96 24.82
CA THR A 2 10.27 3.76 23.38
C THR A 2 8.90 3.47 22.79
N THR A 3 8.32 4.43 22.08
CA THR A 3 7.06 4.23 21.34
C THR A 3 7.35 3.23 20.22
N ILE A 4 7.02 1.95 20.44
CA ILE A 4 6.92 0.96 19.38
C ILE A 4 5.72 1.43 18.55
N GLN A 5 5.96 2.26 17.54
CA GLN A 5 4.98 2.48 16.48
C GLN A 5 4.83 1.12 15.82
N SER A 6 3.76 0.40 16.15
CA SER A 6 3.43 -0.89 15.57
C SER A 6 3.13 -0.68 14.09
N GLU A 7 4.19 -0.70 13.28
CA GLU A 7 4.12 -0.80 11.84
C GLU A 7 3.41 -2.12 11.54
N HIS A 8 2.09 -2.09 11.38
CA HIS A 8 1.36 -3.28 10.97
C HIS A 8 1.58 -3.42 9.46
N PRO A 9 2.41 -4.38 9.02
CA PRO A 9 2.59 -4.59 7.60
C PRO A 9 1.24 -5.01 7.00
N MET A 10 0.79 -4.29 5.99
CA MET A 10 -0.48 -4.61 5.34
C MET A 10 -0.36 -5.94 4.62
N THR A 11 -1.25 -6.88 4.98
CA THR A 11 -1.31 -8.18 4.33
C THR A 11 -2.00 -8.07 2.98
N ARG A 12 -1.99 -9.14 2.19
CA ARG A 12 -2.74 -9.20 0.93
C ARG A 12 -4.20 -8.75 1.09
N ASN A 13 -4.85 -9.15 2.18
CA ASN A 13 -6.26 -8.85 2.42
C ASN A 13 -6.48 -7.35 2.66
N ASP A 14 -5.59 -6.70 3.42
CA ASP A 14 -5.59 -5.25 3.63
C ASP A 14 -5.35 -4.50 2.31
N LEU A 15 -4.38 -4.97 1.52
CA LEU A 15 -4.06 -4.39 0.22
C LEU A 15 -5.21 -4.52 -0.78
N ILE A 16 -5.98 -5.61 -0.76
CA ILE A 16 -7.17 -5.76 -1.62
C ILE A 16 -8.27 -4.75 -1.25
N GLN A 17 -8.39 -4.40 0.03
CA GLN A 17 -9.37 -3.42 0.50
C GLN A 17 -8.96 -1.97 0.23
N LEU A 18 -7.68 -1.70 -0.06
CA LEU A 18 -7.22 -0.37 -0.43
C LEU A 18 -7.82 0.09 -1.76
N GLN A 19 -8.11 1.39 -1.83
CA GLN A 19 -8.44 2.03 -3.09
C GLN A 19 -7.31 1.87 -4.10
N ARG A 20 -7.67 1.73 -5.37
CA ARG A 20 -6.70 1.58 -6.47
C ARG A 20 -5.66 2.70 -6.50
N ALA A 21 -6.06 3.95 -6.25
CA ALA A 21 -5.15 5.10 -6.21
C ALA A 21 -4.06 4.93 -5.14
N ASN A 22 -4.42 4.41 -3.97
CA ASN A 22 -3.50 4.16 -2.87
C ASN A 22 -2.52 3.05 -3.23
N LEU A 23 -3.00 1.92 -3.77
CA LEU A 23 -2.14 0.84 -4.24
C LEU A 23 -1.17 1.29 -5.34
N GLN A 24 -1.62 2.13 -6.26
CA GLN A 24 -0.78 2.70 -7.30
C GLN A 24 0.29 3.63 -6.74
N HIS A 25 -0.04 4.43 -5.73
CA HIS A 25 0.91 5.30 -5.05
C HIS A 25 2.00 4.49 -4.33
N VAL A 26 1.57 3.47 -3.59
CA VAL A 26 2.47 2.54 -2.88
C VAL A 26 3.35 1.76 -3.85
N ALA A 27 2.78 1.29 -4.95
CA ALA A 27 3.55 0.67 -6.03
C ALA A 27 4.63 1.62 -6.57
N LYS A 28 4.29 2.89 -6.85
CA LYS A 28 5.27 3.88 -7.31
C LYS A 28 6.41 4.08 -6.32
N LEU A 29 6.11 4.15 -5.02
CA LEU A 29 7.13 4.27 -3.97
C LEU A 29 8.10 3.09 -3.96
N HIS A 30 7.60 1.88 -4.16
CA HIS A 30 8.41 0.67 -4.28
C HIS A 30 8.97 0.42 -5.69
N ARG A 31 8.90 1.42 -6.59
CA ARG A 31 9.34 1.35 -8.00
C ARG A 31 8.66 0.22 -8.80
N ILE A 32 7.44 -0.12 -8.43
CA ILE A 32 6.57 -1.08 -9.11
C ILE A 32 5.71 -0.33 -10.13
N LYS A 33 5.47 -0.96 -11.30
CA LYS A 33 4.62 -0.39 -12.35
C LYS A 33 3.16 -0.30 -11.86
N ALA A 34 2.72 0.92 -11.57
CA ALA A 34 1.35 1.21 -11.10
C ALA A 34 0.28 1.19 -12.23
N ASN A 35 0.69 1.18 -13.50
CA ASN A 35 -0.23 1.06 -14.64
C ASN A 35 -0.51 -0.43 -14.96
N GLN A 36 -0.94 -1.18 -13.96
CA GLN A 36 -1.29 -2.61 -14.07
C GLN A 36 -2.61 -2.89 -13.36
N LYS A 37 -3.10 -4.13 -13.46
CA LYS A 37 -4.28 -4.57 -12.70
C LYS A 37 -3.94 -4.60 -11.20
N THR A 38 -4.93 -4.33 -10.36
CA THR A 38 -4.77 -4.24 -8.91
C THR A 38 -4.13 -5.49 -8.31
N HIS A 39 -4.58 -6.69 -8.69
CA HIS A 39 -3.99 -7.94 -8.19
C HIS A 39 -2.50 -8.07 -8.57
N VAL A 40 -2.11 -7.65 -9.78
CA VAL A 40 -0.70 -7.68 -10.22
C VAL A 40 0.16 -6.73 -9.37
N ILE A 41 -0.37 -5.56 -9.03
CA ILE A 41 0.31 -4.61 -8.15
C ILE A 41 0.50 -5.22 -6.76
N ILE A 42 -0.53 -5.85 -6.21
CA ILE A 42 -0.50 -6.51 -4.90
C ILE A 42 0.49 -7.68 -4.90
N ASP A 43 0.49 -8.50 -5.95
CA ASP A 43 1.43 -9.62 -6.09
C ASP A 43 2.88 -9.12 -6.14
N GLN A 44 3.17 -8.11 -6.94
CA GLN A 44 4.53 -7.53 -7.03
C GLN A 44 4.96 -6.88 -5.71
N LEU A 45 4.01 -6.27 -4.97
CA LEU A 45 4.27 -5.70 -3.65
C LEU A 45 4.58 -6.79 -2.61
N LEU A 46 3.84 -7.90 -2.62
CA LEU A 46 4.06 -9.03 -1.70
C LEU A 46 5.28 -9.87 -2.08
N GLU A 47 5.63 -9.95 -3.36
CA GLU A 47 6.88 -10.56 -3.82
C GLU A 47 8.10 -9.80 -3.27
N LYS A 48 8.01 -8.46 -3.25
CA LYS A 48 9.03 -7.58 -2.66
C LYS A 48 9.02 -7.61 -1.13
N HIS A 49 7.83 -7.69 -0.54
CA HIS A 49 7.59 -7.62 0.91
C HIS A 49 6.74 -8.80 1.36
N PRO A 50 7.32 -10.01 1.51
CA PRO A 50 6.58 -11.20 1.89
C PRO A 50 6.02 -11.14 3.30
N GLN A 51 6.56 -10.24 4.14
CA GLN A 51 6.07 -9.96 5.49
C GLN A 51 4.89 -8.96 5.52
N GLY A 52 4.50 -8.44 4.35
CA GLY A 52 3.48 -7.42 4.15
C GLY A 52 4.08 -6.03 3.93
N VAL A 53 3.26 -5.13 3.38
CA VAL A 53 3.73 -3.82 2.90
C VAL A 53 3.54 -2.78 3.99
N VAL A 54 4.63 -2.14 4.40
CA VAL A 54 4.58 -1.08 5.40
C VAL A 54 4.32 0.26 4.70
N LEU A 55 3.17 0.86 5.00
CA LEU A 55 2.78 2.18 4.52
C LEU A 55 3.38 3.28 5.41
N GLN A 56 4.70 3.36 5.50
CA GLN A 56 5.37 4.42 6.26
C GLN A 56 5.22 5.78 5.55
N GLY A 57 4.54 6.73 6.20
CA GLY A 57 4.55 8.13 5.78
C GLY A 57 3.77 8.46 4.50
N VAL A 58 3.03 7.51 3.93
CA VAL A 58 2.05 7.83 2.89
C VAL A 58 0.83 8.45 3.55
N SER A 59 0.77 9.78 3.51
CA SER A 59 -0.51 10.47 3.51
C SER A 59 -1.24 9.99 2.26
N LEU A 60 -2.00 8.90 2.41
CA LEU A 60 -2.94 8.47 1.38
C LEU A 60 -3.78 9.71 1.10
N PRO A 61 -3.84 10.20 -0.16
CA PRO A 61 -4.74 11.29 -0.45
C PRO A 61 -6.12 10.75 -0.10
N LEU A 62 -6.64 11.15 1.06
CA LEU A 62 -8.03 10.99 1.41
C LEU A 62 -8.73 11.65 0.23
N CYS A 63 -9.26 10.82 -0.67
CA CYS A 63 -10.19 11.28 -1.67
C CYS A 63 -11.45 11.63 -0.86
N VAL A 64 -11.42 12.82 -0.26
CA VAL A 64 -12.59 13.46 0.30
C VAL A 64 -13.53 13.60 -0.89
N PRO A 65 -14.73 13.01 -0.85
CA PRO A 65 -15.73 13.39 -1.83
C PRO A 65 -15.98 14.88 -1.59
N LEU A 66 -15.58 15.72 -2.53
CA LEU A 66 -16.09 17.08 -2.61
C LEU A 66 -17.59 16.92 -2.89
N VAL A 67 -18.41 17.07 -1.85
CA VAL A 67 -19.85 17.33 -1.98
C VAL A 67 -20.06 18.83 -1.86
#